data_AF-Q2RN54-F1
#
_entry.id   AF-Q2RN54-F1
#
_cell.length_a   1.000
_cell.length_b   1.000
_cell.length_c   1.000
_cell.angle_alpha   90.00
_cell.angle_beta   90.00
_cell.angle_gamma   90.00
#
_symmetry.space_group_name_H-M   'P 1'
#
loop_
_entity.id
_entity.type
_entity.pdbx_description
1 polymer ?
#
loop_
_entity_poly.entity_id
_entity_poly.type
_entity_poly.pdbx_seq_one_letter_code
_entity_poly.pdbx_strand_id
1 'polypeptide(L)'
;MPARHKGRPGLLSIPFALGLALTTAGLGGCSAFKPVEPPAAEAGAFDIDASRDALARAEAAERAGDPRGAAALYRSAAERWPTTQAAWSGLARVSEATGDEASLHTARFFEERVVDYDTMHPRQARMAFVTLRDSPPADQPELGLWAGRMVAFYEYKDAYQIRSAFDSRTPRSWIERNAIYPVAVGSVGGILYGVGKSFKTLSD
;
A
#
# COMPACT_ATOMS: atom_id res chain seq x y z
N MET A 1 74.85 20.98 10.19
CA MET A 1 74.48 22.28 9.59
C MET A 1 73.45 22.03 8.50
N PRO A 2 72.39 22.86 8.37
CA PRO A 2 71.51 23.42 9.40
C PRO A 2 70.03 23.05 9.10
N ALA A 3 69.16 22.79 10.07
CA ALA A 3 68.57 23.70 11.06
C ALA A 3 67.68 24.81 10.45
N ARG A 4 66.40 24.85 10.86
CA ARG A 4 65.68 26.05 11.38
C ARG A 4 64.20 25.72 11.59
N HIS A 5 63.73 25.74 12.84
CA HIS A 5 63.00 26.87 13.50
C HIS A 5 61.52 26.92 13.07
N LYS A 6 60.49 27.18 13.89
CA LYS A 6 60.26 27.83 15.19
C LYS A 6 58.85 27.32 15.61
N GLY A 7 58.50 27.09 16.86
CA GLY A 7 58.31 28.12 17.88
C GLY A 7 56.89 27.97 18.47
N ARG A 8 56.85 27.66 19.77
CA ARG A 8 55.71 27.70 20.75
C ARG A 8 54.88 29.01 20.68
N PRO A 9 53.75 29.22 21.41
CA PRO A 9 53.23 28.58 22.64
C PRO A 9 51.70 28.32 22.56
N GLY A 10 50.89 27.95 23.56
CA GLY A 10 50.99 27.92 25.02
C GLY A 10 49.70 27.34 25.63
N LEU A 11 49.80 27.02 26.92
CA LEU A 11 48.74 26.54 27.78
C LEU A 11 47.52 27.48 27.83
N LEU A 12 46.32 26.90 27.92
CA LEU A 12 45.15 27.42 28.66
C LEU A 12 44.20 26.22 28.84
N SER A 13 44.23 25.57 30.00
CA SER A 13 43.41 25.86 31.19
C SER A 13 41.92 25.58 30.97
N ILE A 14 41.51 24.48 31.62
CA ILE A 14 40.15 24.03 31.92
C ILE A 14 39.35 25.17 32.59
N PRO A 15 38.04 25.29 32.30
CA PRO A 15 37.10 25.11 33.40
C PRO A 15 36.01 24.11 33.05
N PHE A 16 35.92 23.11 33.92
CA PHE A 16 34.77 22.28 34.18
C PHE A 16 33.63 23.20 34.63
N ALA A 17 32.74 23.59 33.71
CA ALA A 17 31.51 24.29 34.05
C ALA A 17 30.39 23.26 34.14
N LEU A 18 30.23 22.74 35.35
CA LEU A 18 29.08 21.99 35.83
C LEU A 18 27.87 22.94 35.78
N GLY A 19 27.20 23.01 34.61
CA GLY A 19 26.01 23.81 34.38
C GLY A 19 24.76 22.94 34.47
N LEU A 20 24.23 22.83 35.68
CA LEU A 20 22.91 22.30 36.00
C LEU A 20 21.83 23.03 35.18
N ALA A 21 21.21 22.35 34.22
CA ALA A 21 19.97 22.81 33.58
C ALA A 21 19.00 21.63 33.46
N LEU A 22 18.52 21.16 34.61
CA LEU A 22 17.33 20.34 34.67
C LEU A 22 16.10 21.27 34.60
N THR A 23 15.17 20.86 33.76
CA THR A 23 13.72 21.16 33.82
C THR A 23 13.27 22.61 33.62
N THR A 24 12.67 22.87 32.46
CA THR A 24 11.25 23.27 32.32
C THR A 24 10.92 23.47 30.83
N ALA A 25 10.58 22.40 30.12
CA ALA A 25 9.76 22.49 28.92
C ALA A 25 8.39 21.91 29.28
N GLY A 26 7.53 22.80 29.78
CA GLY A 26 6.14 22.51 30.06
C GLY A 26 5.39 22.18 28.77
N LEU A 27 4.69 21.05 28.80
CA LEU A 27 3.25 20.94 28.52
C LEU A 27 2.72 21.97 27.50
N GLY A 28 3.00 21.76 26.21
CA GLY A 28 2.51 22.62 25.13
C GLY A 28 2.16 21.88 23.84
N GLY A 29 1.89 20.58 23.89
CA GLY A 29 1.77 19.74 22.70
C GLY A 29 0.55 18.83 22.68
N CYS A 30 -0.66 19.32 23.00
CA CYS A 30 -1.88 18.51 22.91
C CYS A 30 -2.94 19.04 21.92
N SER A 31 -2.68 20.12 21.17
CA SER A 31 -3.67 20.70 20.23
C SER A 31 -3.39 20.46 18.75
N ALA A 32 -2.38 19.67 18.38
CA ALA A 32 -1.95 19.56 16.98
C ALA A 32 -2.35 18.25 16.26
N PHE A 33 -2.93 17.26 16.94
CA PHE A 33 -3.43 16.05 16.29
C PHE A 33 -4.93 16.18 16.04
N LYS A 34 -5.29 16.94 14.99
CA LYS A 34 -6.60 16.75 14.37
C LYS A 34 -6.66 15.29 13.88
N PRO A 35 -7.75 14.56 14.09
CA PRO A 35 -7.97 13.29 13.41
C PRO A 35 -7.74 13.52 11.92
N VAL A 36 -6.67 12.93 11.39
CA VAL A 36 -6.42 12.94 9.96
C VAL A 36 -7.44 11.96 9.41
N GLU A 37 -8.43 12.49 8.68
CA GLU A 37 -9.34 11.65 7.92
C GLU A 37 -8.47 10.71 7.06
N PRO A 38 -8.68 9.39 7.13
CA PRO A 38 -7.90 8.48 6.31
C PRO A 38 -8.01 8.93 4.86
N PRO A 39 -6.91 8.86 4.08
CA PRO A 39 -6.97 9.21 2.67
C PRO A 39 -8.14 8.47 2.05
N ALA A 40 -8.99 9.18 1.32
CA ALA A 40 -10.09 8.54 0.63
C ALA A 40 -9.48 7.45 -0.26
N ALA A 41 -9.85 6.19 -0.01
CA ALA A 41 -9.63 5.15 -1.00
C ALA A 41 -10.18 5.70 -2.31
N GLU A 42 -9.40 5.68 -3.39
CA GLU A 42 -9.82 6.27 -4.66
C GLU A 42 -11.22 5.76 -5.00
N ALA A 43 -12.22 6.63 -4.81
CA ALA A 43 -13.62 6.25 -4.95
C ALA A 43 -13.84 5.84 -6.42
N GLY A 44 -14.28 4.60 -6.63
CA GLY A 44 -14.47 4.05 -7.97
C GLY A 44 -13.30 3.25 -8.54
N ALA A 45 -12.22 3.01 -7.79
CA ALA A 45 -11.13 2.13 -8.26
C ALA A 45 -11.55 0.67 -8.42
N PHE A 46 -12.56 0.22 -7.65
CA PHE A 46 -13.11 -1.13 -7.68
C PHE A 46 -14.64 -1.05 -7.63
N ASP A 47 -15.29 -1.82 -8.50
CA ASP A 47 -16.73 -1.78 -8.71
C ASP A 47 -17.25 -3.22 -8.86
N ILE A 48 -17.97 -3.67 -7.82
CA ILE A 48 -18.51 -5.02 -7.77
C ILE A 48 -19.65 -5.23 -8.75
N ASP A 49 -20.45 -4.20 -9.02
CA ASP A 49 -21.60 -4.31 -9.93
C ASP A 49 -21.10 -4.37 -11.37
N ALA A 50 -20.14 -3.51 -11.74
CA ALA A 50 -19.49 -3.60 -13.03
C ALA A 50 -18.68 -4.90 -13.22
N SER A 51 -18.17 -5.50 -12.14
CA SER A 51 -17.57 -6.85 -12.18
C SER A 51 -18.62 -7.93 -12.49
N ARG A 52 -19.78 -7.89 -11.82
CA ARG A 52 -20.91 -8.81 -12.07
C ARG A 52 -21.44 -8.69 -13.50
N ASP A 53 -21.58 -7.47 -14.01
CA ASP A 53 -22.00 -7.22 -15.39
C ASP A 53 -21.01 -7.77 -16.41
N ALA A 54 -19.71 -7.68 -16.13
CA ALA A 54 -18.68 -8.28 -16.97
C ALA A 54 -18.72 -9.81 -16.92
N LEU A 55 -18.94 -10.40 -15.74
CA LEU A 55 -19.07 -11.85 -15.56
C LEU A 55 -20.26 -12.40 -16.35
N ALA A 56 -21.44 -11.78 -16.23
CA ALA A 56 -22.64 -12.20 -16.97
C ALA A 56 -22.44 -12.14 -18.48
N ARG A 57 -21.73 -11.11 -18.98
CA ARG A 57 -21.37 -11.01 -20.40
C ARG A 57 -20.34 -12.06 -20.82
N ALA A 58 -19.38 -12.40 -19.95
CA ALA A 58 -18.39 -13.44 -20.22
C ALA A 58 -19.08 -14.80 -20.42
N GLU A 59 -19.98 -15.17 -19.51
CA GLU A 59 -20.76 -16.40 -19.60
C GLU A 59 -21.65 -16.44 -20.85
N ALA A 60 -22.20 -15.29 -21.26
CA ALA A 60 -22.97 -15.18 -22.50
C ALA A 60 -22.11 -15.35 -23.75
N ALA A 61 -20.93 -14.72 -23.80
CA ALA A 61 -19.97 -14.87 -24.90
C ALA A 61 -19.50 -16.32 -25.04
N GLU A 62 -19.26 -16.99 -23.91
CA GLU A 62 -18.84 -18.38 -23.90
C GLU A 62 -19.94 -19.32 -24.43
N ARG A 63 -21.19 -19.13 -24.00
CA ARG A 63 -22.34 -19.86 -24.54
C ARG A 63 -22.57 -19.58 -26.03
N ALA A 64 -22.19 -18.40 -26.51
CA ALA A 64 -22.25 -18.05 -27.92
C ALA A 64 -21.08 -18.61 -28.75
N GLY A 65 -20.12 -19.31 -28.14
CA GLY A 65 -18.95 -19.86 -28.82
C GLY A 65 -17.86 -18.84 -29.11
N ASP A 66 -17.80 -17.73 -28.37
CA ASP A 66 -16.71 -16.74 -28.42
C ASP A 66 -15.80 -16.85 -27.19
N PRO A 67 -14.86 -17.82 -27.17
CA PRO A 67 -13.99 -18.02 -26.02
C PRO A 67 -12.98 -16.88 -25.83
N ARG A 68 -12.62 -16.16 -26.89
CA ARG A 68 -11.69 -15.02 -26.79
C ARG A 68 -12.37 -13.80 -26.17
N GLY A 69 -13.60 -13.50 -26.60
CA GLY A 69 -14.44 -12.47 -25.98
C GLY A 69 -14.75 -12.80 -24.52
N ALA A 70 -15.08 -14.06 -24.23
CA ALA A 70 -15.29 -14.54 -22.86
C ALA A 70 -14.04 -14.33 -21.98
N ALA A 71 -12.85 -14.72 -22.45
CA ALA A 71 -11.60 -14.53 -21.71
C ALA A 71 -11.34 -13.05 -21.37
N ALA A 72 -11.54 -12.15 -22.34
CA ALA A 72 -11.40 -10.71 -22.11
C ALA A 72 -12.39 -10.19 -21.05
N LEU A 73 -13.63 -10.67 -21.07
CA LEU A 73 -14.66 -10.26 -20.12
C LEU A 73 -14.42 -10.82 -18.71
N TYR A 74 -13.99 -12.08 -18.58
CA TYR A 74 -13.57 -12.64 -17.29
C TYR A 74 -12.39 -11.87 -16.70
N ARG A 75 -11.38 -11.55 -17.51
CA ARG A 75 -10.26 -10.71 -17.09
C ARG A 75 -10.74 -9.35 -16.59
N SER A 76 -11.65 -8.72 -17.35
CA SER A 76 -12.24 -7.43 -16.98
C SER A 76 -13.10 -7.50 -15.71
N ALA A 77 -13.76 -8.62 -15.44
CA ALA A 77 -14.47 -8.84 -14.18
C ALA A 77 -13.49 -8.91 -12.99
N ALA A 78 -12.40 -9.65 -13.14
CA ALA A 78 -11.34 -9.75 -12.14
C ALA A 78 -10.60 -8.41 -11.93
N GLU A 79 -10.41 -7.59 -12.96
CA GLU A 79 -9.81 -6.25 -12.80
C GLU A 79 -10.69 -5.35 -11.92
N ARG A 80 -12.01 -5.40 -12.11
CA ARG A 80 -12.97 -4.56 -11.39
C ARG A 80 -13.21 -5.02 -9.96
N TRP A 81 -13.18 -6.34 -9.74
CA TRP A 81 -13.31 -6.94 -8.42
C TRP A 81 -12.43 -8.19 -8.31
N PRO A 82 -11.16 -8.04 -7.88
CA PRO A 82 -10.17 -9.11 -7.93
C PRO A 82 -10.53 -10.37 -7.13
N THR A 83 -11.36 -10.28 -6.09
CA THR A 83 -11.77 -11.46 -5.31
C THR A 83 -12.96 -12.23 -5.90
N THR A 84 -13.43 -11.87 -7.10
CA THR A 84 -14.49 -12.63 -7.78
C THR A 84 -13.97 -13.98 -8.29
N GLN A 85 -14.12 -15.04 -7.49
CA GLN A 85 -13.65 -16.39 -7.83
C GLN A 85 -14.19 -16.88 -9.19
N ALA A 86 -15.47 -16.62 -9.49
CA ALA A 86 -16.09 -17.02 -10.76
C ALA A 86 -15.39 -16.42 -11.98
N ALA A 87 -14.79 -15.24 -11.86
CA ALA A 87 -14.03 -14.63 -12.94
C ALA A 87 -12.74 -15.41 -13.23
N TRP A 88 -12.05 -15.84 -12.19
CA TRP A 88 -10.83 -16.65 -12.31
C TRP A 88 -11.11 -18.05 -12.83
N SER A 89 -12.13 -18.71 -12.29
CA SER A 89 -12.54 -20.05 -12.74
C SER A 89 -12.98 -20.03 -14.21
N GLY A 90 -13.76 -19.00 -14.59
CA GLY A 90 -14.15 -18.76 -15.98
C GLY A 90 -12.96 -18.54 -16.90
N LEU A 91 -12.01 -17.68 -16.50
CA LEU A 91 -10.79 -17.42 -17.26
C LEU A 91 -9.94 -18.70 -17.43
N ALA A 92 -9.74 -19.47 -16.37
CA ALA A 92 -8.99 -20.73 -16.42
C ALA A 92 -9.62 -21.69 -17.44
N ARG A 93 -10.93 -21.89 -17.37
CA ARG A 93 -11.67 -22.79 -18.26
C ARG A 93 -11.55 -22.39 -19.74
N VAL A 94 -11.74 -21.10 -20.08
CA VAL A 94 -11.63 -20.65 -21.47
C VAL A 94 -10.18 -20.61 -21.98
N SER A 95 -9.22 -20.34 -21.09
CA SER A 95 -7.79 -20.39 -21.43
C SER A 95 -7.32 -21.81 -21.71
N GLU A 96 -7.76 -22.79 -20.93
CA GLU A 96 -7.52 -24.22 -21.19
C GLU A 96 -8.11 -24.64 -22.54
N ALA A 97 -9.33 -24.21 -22.86
CA ALA A 97 -9.98 -24.53 -24.13
C ALA A 97 -9.30 -23.86 -25.36
N THR A 98 -8.67 -22.70 -25.17
CA THR A 98 -8.00 -21.96 -26.26
C THR A 98 -6.49 -22.22 -26.34
N GLY A 99 -5.90 -22.95 -25.39
CA GLY A 99 -4.47 -23.20 -25.30
C GLY A 99 -3.64 -21.99 -24.86
N ASP A 100 -4.27 -21.02 -24.19
CA ASP A 100 -3.58 -19.87 -23.60
C ASP A 100 -3.00 -20.24 -22.22
N GLU A 101 -1.84 -20.89 -22.24
CA GLU A 101 -1.14 -21.38 -21.05
C GLU A 101 -0.81 -20.27 -20.05
N ALA A 102 -0.44 -19.08 -20.53
CA ALA A 102 -0.08 -17.95 -19.66
C ALA A 102 -1.29 -17.47 -18.85
N SER A 103 -2.43 -17.25 -19.53
CA SER A 103 -3.67 -16.88 -18.84
C SER A 103 -4.19 -18.01 -17.95
N LEU A 104 -4.06 -19.27 -18.38
CA LEU A 104 -4.47 -20.44 -17.58
C LEU A 104 -3.70 -20.50 -16.26
N HIS A 105 -2.38 -20.36 -16.32
CA HIS A 105 -1.53 -20.40 -15.13
C HIS A 105 -1.89 -19.26 -14.16
N THR A 106 -2.02 -18.04 -14.67
CA THR A 106 -2.43 -16.87 -13.87
C THR A 106 -3.80 -17.10 -13.24
N ALA A 107 -4.77 -17.60 -14.01
CA ALA A 107 -6.13 -17.80 -13.54
C ALA A 107 -6.20 -18.85 -12.42
N ARG A 108 -5.55 -20.01 -12.60
CA ARG A 108 -5.48 -21.05 -11.56
C ARG A 108 -4.80 -20.55 -10.29
N PHE A 109 -3.70 -19.81 -10.42
CA PHE A 109 -3.00 -19.24 -9.28
C PHE A 109 -3.92 -18.41 -8.39
N PHE A 110 -4.74 -17.52 -8.98
CA PHE A 110 -5.64 -16.67 -8.23
C PHE A 110 -6.94 -17.37 -7.82
N GLU A 111 -7.51 -18.24 -8.65
CA GLU A 111 -8.72 -19.02 -8.34
C GLU A 111 -8.59 -19.75 -6.99
N GLU A 112 -7.47 -20.42 -6.75
CA GLU A 112 -7.19 -21.16 -5.51
C GLU A 112 -7.10 -20.26 -4.28
N ARG A 113 -6.70 -19.00 -4.48
CA ARG A 113 -6.24 -18.10 -3.42
C ARG A 113 -7.28 -17.08 -2.99
N VAL A 114 -8.08 -16.59 -3.94
CA VAL A 114 -8.98 -15.45 -3.67
C VAL A 114 -10.02 -15.75 -2.61
N VAL A 115 -10.52 -16.98 -2.52
CA VAL A 115 -11.52 -17.36 -1.51
C VAL A 115 -10.92 -17.26 -0.11
N ASP A 116 -9.76 -17.88 0.11
CA ASP A 116 -9.10 -17.88 1.41
C ASP A 116 -8.73 -16.46 1.84
N TYR A 117 -8.14 -15.67 0.94
CA TYR A 117 -7.72 -14.31 1.27
C TYR A 117 -8.87 -13.32 1.47
N ASP A 118 -10.03 -13.54 0.83
CA ASP A 118 -11.19 -12.67 1.03
C ASP A 118 -11.78 -12.79 2.44
N THR A 119 -11.55 -13.93 3.12
CA THR A 119 -11.94 -14.17 4.53
C THR A 119 -10.97 -13.57 5.55
N MET A 120 -9.74 -13.22 5.15
CA MET A 120 -8.73 -12.66 6.04
C MET A 120 -8.93 -11.16 6.27
N HIS A 121 -8.32 -10.64 7.34
CA HIS A 121 -8.22 -9.19 7.51
C HIS A 121 -7.47 -8.57 6.31
N PRO A 122 -7.93 -7.46 5.71
CA PRO A 122 -7.35 -6.93 4.45
C PRO A 122 -5.83 -6.75 4.50
N ARG A 123 -5.28 -6.25 5.62
CA ARG A 123 -3.82 -6.15 5.83
C ARG A 123 -3.09 -7.48 5.74
N GLN A 124 -3.65 -8.56 6.28
CA GLN A 124 -3.04 -9.89 6.22
C GLN A 124 -3.07 -10.43 4.79
N ALA A 125 -4.23 -10.35 4.13
CA ALA A 125 -4.39 -10.74 2.74
C ALA A 125 -3.42 -9.99 1.82
N ARG A 126 -3.29 -8.66 2.00
CA ARG A 126 -2.34 -7.82 1.24
C ARG A 126 -0.91 -8.35 1.29
N MET A 127 -0.43 -8.76 2.47
CA MET A 127 0.95 -9.20 2.65
C MET A 127 1.29 -10.45 1.82
N ALA A 128 0.30 -11.29 1.50
CA ALA A 128 0.51 -12.46 0.65
C ALA A 128 0.90 -12.10 -0.80
N PHE A 129 0.59 -10.88 -1.25
CA PHE A 129 0.79 -10.45 -2.63
C PHE A 129 1.94 -9.43 -2.80
N VAL A 130 2.44 -8.83 -1.72
CA VAL A 130 3.51 -7.81 -1.81
C VAL A 130 4.78 -8.36 -2.45
N THR A 131 5.27 -9.51 -1.97
CA THR A 131 6.48 -10.14 -2.53
C THR A 131 6.28 -10.55 -3.98
N LEU A 132 5.10 -11.08 -4.33
CA LEU A 132 4.79 -11.48 -5.69
C LEU A 132 4.72 -10.28 -6.65
N ARG A 133 4.22 -9.14 -6.19
CA ARG A 133 4.21 -7.87 -6.95
C ARG A 133 5.63 -7.37 -7.20
N ASP A 134 6.46 -7.35 -6.16
CA ASP A 134 7.79 -6.73 -6.20
C ASP A 134 8.85 -7.62 -6.86
N SER A 135 8.62 -8.94 -6.88
CA SER A 135 9.55 -9.93 -7.43
C SER A 135 8.78 -11.13 -7.99
N PRO A 136 8.06 -10.98 -9.13
CA PRO A 136 7.36 -12.09 -9.76
C PRO A 136 8.36 -13.12 -10.32
N PRO A 137 7.95 -14.39 -10.47
CA PRO A 137 8.74 -15.38 -11.19
C PRO A 137 9.08 -14.90 -12.61
N ALA A 138 10.31 -15.13 -13.06
CA ALA A 138 10.82 -14.58 -14.32
C ALA A 138 10.06 -15.08 -15.55
N ASP A 139 9.51 -16.30 -15.47
CA ASP A 139 8.67 -16.94 -16.48
C ASP A 139 7.21 -16.44 -16.44
N GLN A 140 6.82 -15.69 -15.41
CA GLN A 140 5.41 -15.32 -15.15
C GLN A 140 5.26 -13.86 -14.70
N PRO A 141 5.65 -12.89 -15.55
CA PRO A 141 5.60 -11.46 -15.20
C PRO A 141 4.16 -10.96 -14.96
N GLU A 142 3.14 -11.60 -15.57
CA GLU A 142 1.74 -11.23 -15.38
C GLU A 142 1.26 -11.39 -13.94
N LEU A 143 1.82 -12.35 -13.18
CA LEU A 143 1.50 -12.52 -11.78
C LEU A 143 1.84 -11.27 -10.97
N GLY A 144 2.92 -10.57 -11.32
CA GLY A 144 3.31 -9.33 -10.64
C GLY A 144 2.30 -8.21 -10.84
N LEU A 145 1.77 -8.06 -12.06
CA LEU A 145 0.73 -7.07 -12.38
C LEU A 145 -0.55 -7.32 -11.58
N TRP A 146 -1.00 -8.58 -11.56
CA TRP A 146 -2.20 -8.98 -10.83
C TRP A 146 -2.01 -8.94 -9.32
N ALA A 147 -0.84 -9.30 -8.81
CA ALA A 147 -0.50 -9.13 -7.41
C ALA A 147 -0.53 -7.64 -7.01
N GLY A 148 -0.06 -6.75 -7.90
CA GLY A 148 -0.22 -5.30 -7.73
C GLY A 148 -1.69 -4.88 -7.60
N ARG A 149 -2.56 -5.41 -8.48
CA ARG A 149 -4.01 -5.14 -8.41
C ARG A 149 -4.64 -5.68 -7.12
N MET A 150 -4.24 -6.86 -6.66
CA MET A 150 -4.67 -7.44 -5.38
C MET A 150 -4.25 -6.58 -4.19
N VAL A 151 -2.99 -6.11 -4.17
CA VAL A 151 -2.50 -5.23 -3.11
C VAL A 151 -3.35 -3.96 -3.04
N ALA A 152 -3.60 -3.31 -4.18
CA ALA A 152 -4.44 -2.12 -4.25
C ALA A 152 -5.88 -2.40 -3.77
N PHE A 153 -6.44 -3.58 -4.11
CA PHE A 153 -7.78 -3.97 -3.67
C PHE A 153 -7.87 -4.16 -2.15
N TYR A 154 -6.89 -4.80 -1.53
CA TYR A 154 -6.90 -4.97 -0.08
C TYR A 154 -6.61 -3.68 0.67
N GLU A 155 -5.84 -2.75 0.10
CA GLU A 155 -5.70 -1.39 0.63
C GLU A 155 -7.03 -0.62 0.57
N TYR A 156 -7.75 -0.75 -0.54
CA TYR A 156 -9.11 -0.23 -0.68
C TYR A 156 -10.06 -0.82 0.38
N LYS A 157 -10.07 -2.15 0.58
CA LYS A 157 -10.88 -2.81 1.62
C LYS A 157 -10.50 -2.34 3.03
N ASP A 158 -9.20 -2.21 3.35
CA ASP A 158 -8.73 -1.73 4.66
C ASP A 158 -9.22 -0.30 4.93
N ALA A 159 -9.06 0.61 3.96
CA ALA A 159 -9.50 1.98 4.08
C ALA A 159 -11.03 2.10 4.22
N TYR A 160 -11.80 1.29 3.47
CA TYR A 160 -13.26 1.23 3.59
C TYR A 160 -13.70 0.72 4.97
N GLN A 161 -13.05 -0.32 5.50
CA GLN A 161 -13.33 -0.82 6.85
C GLN A 161 -13.02 0.21 7.93
N ILE A 162 -11.90 0.92 7.82
CA ILE A 162 -11.53 2.00 8.76
C ILE A 162 -12.56 3.13 8.70
N ARG A 163 -13.00 3.54 7.51
CA ARG A 163 -13.98 4.62 7.34
C ARG A 163 -15.35 4.23 7.87
N SER A 164 -15.86 3.06 7.53
CA SER A 164 -17.14 2.57 8.07
C SER A 164 -17.11 2.40 9.59
N ALA A 165 -15.98 1.98 10.17
CA ALA A 165 -15.78 1.95 11.61
C ALA A 165 -15.70 3.35 12.25
N PHE A 166 -15.29 4.38 11.50
CA PHE A 166 -15.33 5.77 11.94
C PHE A 166 -16.76 6.34 11.90
N ASP A 167 -17.47 6.13 10.78
CA ASP A 167 -18.84 6.66 10.57
C ASP A 167 -19.87 6.01 11.50
N SER A 168 -19.68 4.74 11.87
CA SER A 168 -20.57 4.01 12.77
C SER A 168 -20.41 4.38 14.25
N ARG A 169 -19.42 5.19 14.63
CA ARG A 169 -19.29 5.68 16.01
C ARG A 169 -20.34 6.73 16.28
N THR A 170 -21.36 6.40 17.08
CA THR A 170 -22.12 7.42 17.81
C THR A 170 -21.16 8.08 18.81
N PRO A 171 -20.85 9.39 18.71
CA PRO A 171 -19.94 10.04 19.64
C PRO A 171 -20.50 9.97 21.05
N ARG A 172 -19.91 9.13 21.92
CA ARG A 172 -20.43 8.82 23.26
C ARG A 172 -20.02 9.87 24.30
N SER A 173 -19.07 10.76 24.00
CA SER A 173 -18.77 11.93 24.82
C SER A 173 -18.09 13.07 24.04
N TRP A 174 -18.10 14.28 24.60
CA TRP A 174 -17.36 15.43 24.04
C TRP A 174 -15.84 15.19 23.99
N ILE A 175 -15.30 14.36 24.89
CA ILE A 175 -13.87 14.00 24.94
C ILE A 175 -13.52 13.04 23.81
N GLU A 176 -14.39 12.08 23.46
CA GLU A 176 -14.16 11.14 22.34
C GLU A 176 -14.23 11.79 20.96
N ARG A 177 -14.90 12.95 20.82
CA ARG A 177 -14.79 13.78 19.61
C ARG A 177 -13.37 14.34 19.43
N ASN A 178 -12.58 14.39 20.50
CA ASN A 178 -11.27 15.03 20.57
C ASN A 178 -10.13 14.07 20.97
N ALA A 179 -10.42 12.79 21.24
CA ALA A 179 -9.43 11.81 21.70
C ALA A 179 -8.84 11.02 20.53
N ILE A 180 -7.52 11.11 20.45
CA ILE A 180 -6.63 10.79 19.33
C ILE A 180 -6.28 9.30 19.33
N TYR A 181 -6.34 8.64 18.17
CA TYR A 181 -5.59 7.41 17.93
C TYR A 181 -4.39 7.71 17.01
N PRO A 182 -3.16 7.30 17.38
CA PRO A 182 -2.02 7.33 16.48
C PRO A 182 -2.14 6.14 15.52
N VAL A 183 -2.79 6.32 14.38
CA VAL A 183 -2.68 5.35 13.29
C VAL A 183 -1.44 5.69 12.49
N ALA A 184 -0.44 4.81 12.61
CA ALA A 184 0.82 4.88 11.92
C ALA A 184 0.62 5.06 10.41
N VAL A 185 1.28 6.09 9.89
CA VAL A 185 1.51 6.34 8.47
C VAL A 185 2.24 5.13 7.90
N GLY A 186 1.49 4.28 7.21
CA GLY A 186 2.03 3.31 6.27
C GLY A 186 1.72 3.81 4.87
N SER A 187 2.76 3.97 4.06
CA SER A 187 2.75 4.19 2.60
C SER A 187 2.33 5.56 2.06
N VAL A 188 3.30 6.48 2.03
CA VAL A 188 3.67 7.16 0.77
C VAL A 188 5.11 6.75 0.49
N GLY A 189 5.31 5.98 -0.58
CA GLY A 189 6.64 5.70 -1.12
C GLY A 189 7.18 6.89 -1.91
N GLY A 190 8.50 7.07 -1.88
CA GLY A 190 9.24 7.75 -2.95
C GLY A 190 9.80 9.14 -2.63
N ILE A 191 11.14 9.19 -2.57
CA ILE A 191 12.03 10.34 -2.77
C ILE A 191 12.19 11.31 -1.59
N LEU A 192 13.27 11.11 -0.82
CA LEU A 192 14.30 12.14 -0.55
C LEU A 192 15.60 11.43 -0.15
N TYR A 193 16.30 10.90 -1.16
CA TYR A 193 17.72 10.57 -1.05
C TYR A 193 18.51 11.85 -1.33
N GLY A 194 19.21 12.36 -0.31
CA GLY A 194 20.35 13.27 -0.46
C GLY A 194 20.08 14.72 -0.87
N VAL A 195 19.92 15.62 0.11
CA VAL A 195 20.50 16.98 0.04
C VAL A 195 21.05 17.34 1.42
N GLY A 196 22.10 16.64 1.81
CA GLY A 196 22.99 17.03 2.90
C GLY A 196 24.28 17.60 2.32
N LYS A 197 24.21 18.78 1.69
CA LYS A 197 25.31 19.74 1.45
C LYS A 197 24.77 20.96 0.71
N SER A 198 25.27 22.13 1.11
CA SER A 198 25.04 23.47 0.53
C SER A 198 23.92 24.29 1.19
N PHE A 199 24.16 24.76 2.42
CA PHE A 199 23.85 26.14 2.83
C PHE A 199 24.81 26.56 3.96
N LYS A 200 26.09 26.73 3.60
CA LYS A 200 27.01 27.59 4.33
C LYS A 200 27.66 28.52 3.32
N THR A 201 26.92 29.54 2.93
CA THR A 201 27.38 30.84 2.40
C THR A 201 26.12 31.67 2.17
N LEU A 202 25.79 32.53 3.14
CA LEU A 202 25.16 33.85 3.00
C LEU A 202 24.54 34.26 4.35
N SER A 203 25.37 34.84 5.21
CA SER A 203 25.17 36.15 5.86
C SER A 203 26.11 36.24 7.05
N ASP A 204 27.16 37.04 6.86
CA ASP A 204 28.03 37.74 7.82
C ASP A 204 28.53 37.03 9.08
#